data_AF-A0A2S3H3H2-F1
#
_entry.id   AF-A0A2S3H3H2-F1
#
_cell.length_a   1.000
_cell.length_b   1.000
_cell.length_c   1.000
_cell.angle_alpha   90.00
_cell.angle_beta   90.00
_cell.angle_gamma   90.00
#
_symmetry.space_group_name_H-M   'P 1'
#
loop_
_entity.id
_entity.type
_entity.pdbx_description
1 polymer ?
#
loop_
_entity_poly.entity_id
_entity_poly.type
_entity_poly.pdbx_seq_one_letter_code
_entity_poly.pdbx_strand_id
1 'polypeptide(L)'
;MAPSAMISCAAAVAMLALLAAAGEAAVFTVVNQCPFTVWAASVPVGGGRQLNRGETWRISVPAGTTAARIWARTGCQFNAAGRGSCRTGDCGGVLRCTGYGRAPNTLAEFALNQFNNLDFFDISLIDGFNVPMSFLPDGGSGCGRGPRCAADVNARCPAELRQDGACNNACPVFKKDVYCCVGSAANSCGPTNYSRYFKGQCPDAYSYPKDDATSTFTCPAGTNYKVVFCP
;
A
#
# COMPACT_ATOMS: atom_id res chain seq x y z
N MET A 1 62.18 -30.90 6.04
CA MET A 1 61.79 -31.17 4.65
C MET A 1 60.63 -32.15 4.68
N ALA A 2 59.41 -31.71 4.35
CA ALA A 2 58.30 -32.61 4.01
C ALA A 2 58.53 -33.19 2.58
N PRO A 3 57.87 -34.27 2.09
CA PRO A 3 56.40 -34.24 1.88
C PRO A 3 55.62 -35.60 1.82
N SER A 4 54.29 -35.45 1.68
CA SER A 4 53.31 -36.31 0.94
C SER A 4 52.91 -37.68 1.52
N ALA A 5 51.73 -37.85 2.16
CA ALA A 5 50.34 -37.87 1.65
C ALA A 5 49.88 -39.25 1.11
N MET A 6 48.76 -39.78 1.64
CA MET A 6 47.59 -40.25 0.87
C MET A 6 46.45 -40.83 1.76
N ILE A 7 45.26 -40.21 1.66
CA ILE A 7 43.90 -40.78 1.40
C ILE A 7 43.38 -41.85 2.42
N SER A 8 42.21 -41.72 3.09
CA SER A 8 40.88 -41.72 2.46
C SER A 8 39.70 -41.59 3.46
N CYS A 9 38.65 -40.90 2.98
CA CYS A 9 37.20 -41.18 3.11
C CYS A 9 36.54 -41.38 4.49
N ALA A 10 35.87 -40.33 4.98
CA ALA A 10 34.46 -40.40 5.41
C ALA A 10 33.88 -38.99 5.59
N ALA A 11 33.79 -38.22 4.51
CA ALA A 11 32.98 -37.01 4.48
C ALA A 11 31.52 -37.39 4.17
N ALA A 12 30.74 -37.70 5.19
CA ALA A 12 29.28 -37.75 5.09
C ALA A 12 28.71 -36.44 5.65
N VAL A 13 28.93 -35.34 4.95
CA VAL A 13 28.21 -34.09 5.20
C VAL A 13 26.82 -34.26 4.58
N ALA A 14 25.84 -34.64 5.40
CA ALA A 14 24.44 -34.55 5.05
C ALA A 14 24.07 -33.05 4.95
N MET A 15 24.23 -32.47 3.75
CA MET A 15 23.58 -31.21 3.41
C MET A 15 22.07 -31.47 3.34
N LEU A 16 21.38 -31.23 4.45
CA LEU A 16 19.94 -31.08 4.45
C LEU A 16 19.63 -29.82 3.63
N ALA A 17 19.25 -29.99 2.36
CA ALA A 17 18.68 -28.92 1.59
C ALA A 17 17.36 -28.52 2.27
N LEU A 18 17.39 -27.47 3.09
CA LEU A 18 16.17 -26.73 3.40
C LEU A 18 15.71 -26.12 2.07
N LEU A 19 14.84 -26.83 1.35
CA LEU A 19 13.92 -26.17 0.45
C LEU A 19 13.01 -25.33 1.34
N ALA A 20 13.39 -24.07 1.57
CA ALA A 20 12.42 -23.07 1.92
C ALA A 20 11.39 -23.11 0.79
N ALA A 21 10.14 -23.50 1.10
CA ALA A 21 9.04 -23.30 0.19
C ALA A 21 8.96 -21.80 -0.05
N ALA A 22 9.55 -21.33 -1.16
CA ALA A 22 9.36 -19.97 -1.62
C ALA A 22 7.88 -19.86 -1.93
N GLY A 23 7.09 -19.29 -1.00
CA GLY A 23 5.70 -18.99 -1.27
C GLY A 23 5.62 -18.14 -2.53
N GLU A 24 4.70 -18.48 -3.42
CA GLU A 24 4.58 -17.78 -4.71
C GLU A 24 4.37 -16.28 -4.48
N ALA A 25 5.22 -15.46 -5.11
CA ALA A 25 5.13 -14.02 -5.02
C ALA A 25 3.86 -13.53 -5.74
N ALA A 26 3.13 -12.60 -5.12
CA ALA A 26 2.01 -11.94 -5.76
C ALA A 26 2.51 -10.85 -6.71
N VAL A 27 1.93 -10.74 -7.89
CA VAL A 27 2.21 -9.66 -8.83
C VAL A 27 1.17 -8.56 -8.68
N PHE A 28 1.65 -7.34 -8.45
CA PHE A 28 0.86 -6.12 -8.43
C PHE A 28 1.04 -5.37 -9.74
N THR A 29 -0.03 -5.23 -10.50
CA THR A 29 -0.11 -4.40 -11.71
C THR A 29 -0.64 -3.01 -11.32
N VAL A 30 0.26 -2.03 -11.22
CA VAL A 30 -0.07 -0.63 -10.90
C VAL A 30 -0.28 0.14 -12.20
N VAL A 31 -1.45 0.72 -12.41
CA VAL A 31 -1.82 1.43 -13.64
C VAL A 31 -2.19 2.88 -13.32
N ASN A 32 -1.64 3.83 -14.08
CA ASN A 32 -2.10 5.21 -14.02
C ASN A 32 -3.13 5.47 -15.13
N GLN A 33 -4.41 5.68 -14.78
CA GLN A 33 -5.44 6.13 -15.72
C GLN A 33 -5.79 7.61 -15.56
N CYS A 34 -5.17 8.30 -14.61
CA CYS A 34 -5.39 9.72 -14.38
C CYS A 34 -5.02 10.55 -15.61
N PRO A 35 -5.68 11.71 -15.82
CA PRO A 35 -5.34 12.63 -16.90
C PRO A 35 -4.03 13.41 -16.66
N PHE A 36 -3.23 13.01 -15.67
CA PHE A 36 -1.97 13.63 -15.28
C PHE A 36 -0.96 12.56 -14.85
N THR A 37 0.33 12.91 -14.89
CA THR A 37 1.41 12.06 -14.40
C THR A 37 1.31 11.88 -12.89
N VAL A 38 1.49 10.65 -12.43
CA VAL A 38 1.67 10.31 -11.01
C VAL A 38 3.03 9.66 -10.80
N TRP A 39 3.55 9.75 -9.59
CA TRP A 39 4.71 8.98 -9.18
C TRP A 39 4.26 7.90 -8.23
N ALA A 40 3.96 6.74 -8.78
CA ALA A 40 3.61 5.56 -8.01
C ALA A 40 4.73 5.27 -6.99
N ALA A 41 4.31 4.85 -5.81
CA ALA A 41 5.18 4.47 -4.71
C ALA A 41 4.72 3.14 -4.14
N SER A 42 5.66 2.33 -3.69
CA SER A 42 5.41 1.02 -3.12
C SER A 42 6.49 0.66 -2.11
N VAL A 43 6.08 0.18 -0.93
CA VAL A 43 6.96 -0.30 0.13
C VAL A 43 6.40 -1.58 0.74
N PRO A 44 7.25 -2.50 1.23
CA PRO A 44 8.72 -2.44 1.22
C PRO A 44 9.34 -2.78 -0.14
N VAL A 45 8.55 -3.22 -1.12
CA VAL A 45 9.04 -3.68 -2.43
C VAL A 45 8.72 -2.69 -3.54
N GLY A 46 9.67 -2.46 -4.45
CA GLY A 46 9.52 -1.61 -5.63
C GLY A 46 10.07 -0.20 -5.48
N GLY A 47 9.72 0.49 -4.39
CA GLY A 47 10.15 1.85 -4.09
C GLY A 47 9.27 2.89 -4.76
N GLY A 48 9.58 3.29 -5.99
CA GLY A 48 8.75 4.25 -6.72
C GLY A 48 9.15 4.48 -8.17
N ARG A 49 8.17 4.85 -8.99
CA ARG A 49 8.29 5.00 -10.44
C ARG A 49 7.33 6.07 -10.95
N GLN A 50 7.78 6.91 -11.88
CA GLN A 50 6.89 7.81 -12.62
C GLN A 50 6.02 7.00 -13.58
N LEU A 51 4.72 7.30 -13.60
CA LEU A 51 3.75 6.76 -14.54
C LEU A 51 2.98 7.90 -15.19
N ASN A 52 3.14 8.05 -16.50
CA ASN A 52 2.25 8.88 -17.32
C ASN A 52 0.90 8.17 -17.52
N ARG A 53 -0.07 8.86 -18.11
CA ARG A 53 -1.39 8.28 -18.40
C ARG A 53 -1.24 7.04 -19.28
N GLY A 54 -1.90 5.96 -18.87
CA GLY A 54 -1.89 4.66 -19.55
C GLY A 54 -0.68 3.79 -19.21
N GLU A 55 0.34 4.33 -18.54
CA GLU A 55 1.52 3.54 -18.17
C GLU A 55 1.24 2.59 -17.01
N THR A 56 1.98 1.48 -17.00
CA THR A 56 1.82 0.39 -16.04
C THR A 56 3.17 0.04 -15.41
N TRP A 57 3.14 -0.33 -14.13
CA TRP A 57 4.26 -0.85 -13.37
C TRP A 57 3.89 -2.18 -12.72
N ARG A 58 4.61 -3.24 -13.03
CA ARG A 58 4.47 -4.54 -12.37
C ARG A 58 5.49 -4.68 -11.25
N ILE A 59 5.03 -5.10 -10.07
CA ILE A 59 5.84 -5.34 -8.88
C ILE A 59 5.60 -6.79 -8.45
N SER A 60 6.67 -7.57 -8.30
CA SER A 60 6.58 -8.91 -7.71
C SER A 60 6.87 -8.80 -6.22
N VAL A 61 5.87 -9.10 -5.39
CA VAL A 61 5.93 -8.93 -3.94
C VAL A 61 5.96 -10.31 -3.27
N PRO A 62 6.99 -10.64 -2.49
CA PRO A 62 7.10 -11.95 -1.86
C PRO A 62 5.91 -12.29 -0.95
N ALA A 63 5.50 -13.55 -0.93
CA ALA A 63 4.57 -14.06 0.07
C ALA A 63 5.08 -13.78 1.49
N GLY A 64 4.17 -13.51 2.43
CA GLY A 64 4.53 -13.14 3.81
C GLY A 64 4.87 -11.66 4.00
N THR A 65 4.91 -10.85 2.93
CA THR A 65 5.12 -9.40 3.06
C THR A 65 3.98 -8.77 3.88
N THR A 66 4.32 -7.99 4.90
CA THR A 66 3.37 -7.27 5.77
C THR A 66 3.65 -5.76 5.76
N ALA A 67 2.73 -4.98 6.32
CA ALA A 67 2.86 -3.53 6.46
C ALA A 67 3.19 -2.85 5.10
N ALA A 68 2.62 -3.39 4.02
CA ALA A 68 2.92 -2.94 2.68
C ALA A 68 1.89 -1.93 2.19
N ARG A 69 2.37 -0.97 1.40
CA ARG A 69 1.56 0.12 0.87
C ARG A 69 1.90 0.40 -0.58
N ILE A 70 0.89 0.65 -1.39
CA ILE A 70 1.01 1.27 -2.71
C ILE A 70 0.19 2.57 -2.72
N TRP A 71 0.76 3.66 -3.23
CA TRP A 71 0.04 4.93 -3.36
C TRP A 71 0.54 5.76 -4.56
N ALA A 72 -0.27 6.73 -4.98
CA ALA A 72 0.13 7.72 -5.97
C ALA A 72 0.67 8.98 -5.29
N ARG A 73 1.80 9.49 -5.77
CA ARG A 73 2.29 10.84 -5.43
C ARG A 73 2.00 11.80 -6.57
N THR A 74 1.71 13.06 -6.24
CA THR A 74 1.32 14.08 -7.23
C THR A 74 2.20 15.32 -7.13
N GLY A 75 2.32 16.05 -8.25
CA GLY A 75 3.07 17.31 -8.32
C GLY A 75 4.54 17.14 -7.92
N CYS A 76 5.20 16.09 -8.40
CA CYS A 76 6.57 15.79 -8.02
C CYS A 76 7.59 16.42 -8.96
N GLN A 77 8.76 16.74 -8.42
CA GLN A 77 9.96 17.10 -9.16
C GLN A 77 11.15 16.38 -8.54
N PHE A 78 11.93 15.66 -9.36
CA PHE A 78 13.12 14.95 -8.93
C PHE A 78 14.30 15.31 -9.85
N ASN A 79 15.49 15.42 -9.28
CA ASN A 79 16.73 15.52 -10.05
C ASN A 79 17.19 14.14 -10.55
N ALA A 80 18.29 14.11 -11.29
CA ALA A 80 18.84 12.86 -11.85
C ALA A 80 19.25 11.82 -10.79
N ALA A 81 19.54 12.24 -9.55
CA ALA A 81 19.81 11.35 -8.43
C ALA A 81 18.53 10.83 -7.74
N GLY A 82 17.35 11.16 -8.26
CA GLY A 82 16.07 10.78 -7.68
C GLY A 82 15.75 11.52 -6.38
N ARG A 83 16.33 12.71 -6.14
CA ARG A 83 16.04 13.56 -4.98
C ARG A 83 15.19 14.76 -5.37
N GLY A 84 14.27 15.15 -4.52
CA GLY A 84 13.36 16.25 -4.77
C GLY A 84 12.18 16.26 -3.81
N SER A 85 10.97 16.54 -4.30
CA SER A 85 9.77 16.52 -3.46
C SER A 85 8.50 16.29 -4.28
N CYS A 86 7.46 15.81 -3.60
CA CYS A 86 6.09 15.76 -4.10
C CYS A 86 5.15 16.64 -3.27
N ARG A 87 4.09 17.13 -3.90
CA ARG A 87 3.04 17.88 -3.21
C ARG A 87 2.27 16.99 -2.23
N THR A 88 1.84 15.81 -2.69
CA THR A 88 1.12 14.82 -1.86
C THR A 88 1.84 13.49 -1.85
N GLY A 89 1.81 12.77 -0.72
CA GLY A 89 2.37 11.42 -0.60
C GLY A 89 3.91 11.36 -0.66
N ASP A 90 4.60 12.49 -0.50
CA ASP A 90 6.07 12.52 -0.50
C ASP A 90 6.64 11.58 0.58
N CYS A 91 7.66 10.80 0.22
CA CYS A 91 8.22 9.75 1.06
C CYS A 91 9.65 10.08 1.52
N GLY A 92 9.89 11.34 1.90
CA GLY A 92 11.20 11.83 2.37
C GLY A 92 12.07 12.38 1.25
N GLY A 93 11.45 12.94 0.20
CA GLY A 93 12.13 13.59 -0.91
C GLY A 93 12.90 12.67 -1.84
N VAL A 94 12.61 11.36 -1.81
CA VAL A 94 13.25 10.35 -2.68
C VAL A 94 12.25 9.78 -3.70
N LEU A 95 12.71 9.54 -4.93
CA LEU A 95 11.90 8.93 -5.97
C LEU A 95 11.56 7.48 -5.62
N ARG A 96 12.55 6.72 -5.14
CA ARG A 96 12.37 5.33 -4.70
C ARG A 96 12.16 5.31 -3.20
N CYS A 97 10.90 5.21 -2.78
CA CYS A 97 10.52 5.25 -1.37
C CYS A 97 11.13 4.08 -0.59
N THR A 98 11.60 4.37 0.62
CA THR A 98 12.06 3.37 1.60
C THR A 98 11.18 3.34 2.85
N GLY A 99 10.22 4.27 2.95
CA GLY A 99 9.23 4.37 4.01
C GLY A 99 7.92 4.97 3.49
N TYR A 100 6.96 5.17 4.39
CA TYR A 100 5.63 5.66 4.03
C TYR A 100 5.63 7.11 3.56
N GLY A 101 4.66 7.43 2.69
CA GLY A 101 4.43 8.80 2.23
C GLY A 101 3.65 9.63 3.25
N ARG A 102 3.88 10.95 3.24
CA ARG A 102 3.15 11.92 4.06
C ARG A 102 1.73 12.14 3.53
N ALA A 103 0.76 12.14 4.45
CA ALA A 103 -0.63 12.54 4.20
C ALA A 103 -0.74 13.96 3.57
N PRO A 104 -1.76 14.25 2.74
CA PRO A 104 -2.79 13.32 2.29
C PRO A 104 -2.34 12.37 1.18
N ASN A 105 -2.65 11.08 1.31
CA ASN A 105 -2.44 10.07 0.26
C ASN A 105 -3.41 8.90 0.38
N THR A 106 -4.11 8.57 -0.70
CA THR A 106 -4.95 7.36 -0.80
C THR A 106 -4.05 6.13 -0.79
N LEU A 107 -4.28 5.19 0.12
CA LEU A 107 -3.44 4.01 0.30
C LEU A 107 -4.14 2.75 -0.20
N ALA A 108 -3.42 1.91 -0.94
CA ALA A 108 -3.68 0.48 -1.02
C ALA A 108 -2.78 -0.21 0.01
N GLU A 109 -3.36 -0.77 1.08
CA GLU A 109 -2.62 -1.47 2.13
C GLU A 109 -2.81 -2.98 1.97
N PHE A 110 -1.76 -3.77 2.24
CA PHE A 110 -1.86 -5.22 2.15
C PHE A 110 -0.85 -5.97 3.02
N ALA A 111 -1.22 -7.21 3.35
CA ALA A 111 -0.39 -8.22 3.99
C ALA A 111 -0.66 -9.58 3.33
N LEU A 112 0.38 -10.22 2.79
CA LEU A 112 0.25 -11.41 1.94
C LEU A 112 0.52 -12.70 2.71
N ASN A 113 -0.23 -13.76 2.44
CA ASN A 113 -0.07 -15.08 3.06
C ASN A 113 -0.01 -15.04 4.59
N GLN A 114 -1.05 -14.47 5.20
CA GLN A 114 -1.20 -14.32 6.64
C GLN A 114 -2.01 -15.50 7.22
N PHE A 115 -2.81 -15.24 8.26
CA PHE A 115 -3.66 -16.24 8.90
C PHE A 115 -4.51 -17.00 7.86
N ASN A 116 -4.57 -18.34 8.00
CA ASN A 116 -5.29 -19.25 7.10
C ASN A 116 -4.88 -19.16 5.61
N ASN A 117 -3.63 -18.81 5.30
CA ASN A 117 -3.14 -18.63 3.93
C ASN A 117 -3.99 -17.62 3.15
N LEU A 118 -4.43 -16.56 3.83
CA LEU A 118 -5.16 -15.46 3.22
C LEU A 118 -4.28 -14.23 3.10
N ASP A 119 -4.42 -13.53 1.99
CA ASP A 119 -4.01 -12.15 1.86
C ASP A 119 -5.08 -11.26 2.48
N PHE A 120 -4.66 -10.21 3.16
CA PHE A 120 -5.50 -9.15 3.70
C PHE A 120 -5.15 -7.87 2.97
N PHE A 121 -6.15 -7.15 2.47
CA PHE A 121 -5.93 -5.94 1.70
C PHE A 121 -7.12 -4.99 1.80
N ASP A 122 -6.83 -3.71 1.61
CA ASP A 122 -7.81 -2.64 1.74
C ASP A 122 -7.39 -1.37 0.99
N ILE A 123 -8.36 -0.46 0.82
CA ILE A 123 -8.06 0.95 0.56
C ILE A 123 -8.25 1.69 1.88
N SER A 124 -7.28 2.55 2.22
CA SER A 124 -7.31 3.33 3.44
C SER A 124 -7.24 4.83 3.15
N LEU A 125 -8.17 5.55 3.78
CA LEU A 125 -8.27 7.01 3.78
C LEU A 125 -7.94 7.59 5.15
N ILE A 126 -7.38 6.79 6.07
CA ILE A 126 -6.94 7.25 7.40
C ILE A 126 -5.87 8.34 7.27
N ASP A 127 -4.98 8.19 6.28
CA ASP A 127 -3.95 9.17 5.90
C ASP A 127 -4.46 10.14 4.82
N GLY A 128 -5.78 10.26 4.64
CA GLY A 128 -6.43 11.15 3.68
C GLY A 128 -6.58 10.58 2.28
N PHE A 129 -6.94 11.45 1.35
CA PHE A 129 -7.21 11.15 -0.04
C PHE A 129 -6.52 12.18 -0.93
N ASN A 130 -5.89 11.71 -2.01
CA ASN A 130 -5.36 12.58 -3.05
C ASN A 130 -5.82 12.17 -4.46
N VAL A 131 -5.76 10.87 -4.77
CA VAL A 131 -6.08 10.31 -6.09
C VAL A 131 -7.10 9.16 -5.92
N PRO A 132 -8.16 9.07 -6.75
CA PRO A 132 -9.08 7.94 -6.72
C PRO A 132 -8.36 6.63 -7.00
N MET A 133 -8.82 5.53 -6.41
CA MET A 133 -8.14 4.24 -6.49
C MET A 133 -9.13 3.07 -6.55
N SER A 134 -8.80 2.06 -7.34
CA SER A 134 -9.33 0.71 -7.16
C SER A 134 -8.21 -0.26 -6.85
N PHE A 135 -8.46 -1.22 -5.97
CA PHE A 135 -7.52 -2.28 -5.64
C PHE A 135 -8.27 -3.60 -5.72
N LEU A 136 -8.03 -4.34 -6.82
CA LEU A 136 -8.82 -5.51 -7.18
C LEU A 136 -7.91 -6.71 -7.41
N PRO A 137 -8.37 -7.94 -7.12
CA PRO A 137 -7.71 -9.15 -7.60
C PRO A 137 -7.59 -9.17 -9.13
N ASP A 138 -6.49 -9.70 -9.65
CA ASP A 138 -6.11 -9.73 -11.07
C ASP A 138 -5.72 -11.16 -11.50
N GLY A 139 -6.66 -12.10 -11.39
CA GLY A 139 -6.45 -13.50 -11.76
C GLY A 139 -7.46 -14.48 -11.17
N GLY A 140 -7.54 -15.69 -11.74
CA GLY A 140 -8.54 -16.73 -11.49
C GLY A 140 -8.41 -17.53 -10.18
N SER A 141 -7.89 -16.94 -9.09
CA SER A 141 -7.73 -17.58 -7.78
C SER A 141 -9.03 -17.73 -6.97
N GLY A 142 -10.19 -17.56 -7.62
CA GLY A 142 -11.50 -17.56 -6.95
C GLY A 142 -11.81 -16.29 -6.15
N CYS A 143 -10.94 -15.28 -6.17
CA CYS A 143 -11.18 -13.98 -5.54
C CYS A 143 -11.68 -12.95 -6.57
N GLY A 144 -12.93 -12.50 -6.42
CA GLY A 144 -13.57 -11.58 -7.38
C GLY A 144 -13.94 -10.20 -6.81
N ARG A 145 -13.76 -9.97 -5.51
CA ARG A 145 -14.13 -8.72 -4.84
C ARG A 145 -12.89 -8.01 -4.32
N GLY A 146 -12.91 -6.69 -4.38
CA GLY A 146 -11.89 -5.82 -3.81
C GLY A 146 -12.42 -4.39 -3.68
N PRO A 147 -11.78 -3.54 -2.88
CA PRO A 147 -12.24 -2.19 -2.59
C PRO A 147 -12.12 -1.24 -3.78
N ARG A 148 -13.08 -0.32 -3.88
CA ARG A 148 -13.01 0.83 -4.80
C ARG A 148 -13.32 2.14 -4.08
N CYS A 149 -12.51 3.15 -4.35
CA CYS A 149 -12.74 4.54 -3.99
C CYS A 149 -12.54 5.42 -5.23
N ALA A 150 -13.55 5.42 -6.11
CA ALA A 150 -13.52 6.12 -7.40
C ALA A 150 -14.11 7.54 -7.35
N ALA A 151 -14.73 7.93 -6.24
CA ALA A 151 -15.32 9.25 -6.07
C ALA A 151 -14.25 10.37 -6.06
N ASP A 152 -14.62 11.56 -6.53
CA ASP A 152 -13.81 12.77 -6.32
C ASP A 152 -14.03 13.30 -4.89
N VAL A 153 -13.34 12.67 -3.93
CA VAL A 153 -13.35 13.08 -2.52
C VAL A 153 -12.80 14.49 -2.32
N ASN A 154 -12.00 15.02 -3.25
CA ASN A 154 -11.45 16.37 -3.13
C ASN A 154 -12.51 17.45 -3.39
N ALA A 155 -13.47 17.20 -4.28
CA ALA A 155 -14.48 18.18 -4.71
C ALA A 155 -15.28 18.79 -3.55
N ARG A 156 -15.63 17.98 -2.55
CA ARG A 156 -16.47 18.39 -1.40
C ARG A 156 -15.75 18.24 -0.07
N CYS A 157 -14.42 18.22 -0.08
CA CYS A 157 -13.63 18.07 1.14
C CYS A 157 -14.02 19.13 2.17
N PRO A 158 -14.30 18.76 3.44
CA PRO A 158 -14.52 19.72 4.53
C PRO A 158 -13.38 20.74 4.59
N ALA A 159 -13.70 22.00 4.85
CA ALA A 159 -12.73 23.09 4.72
C ALA A 159 -11.52 22.90 5.65
N GLU A 160 -11.75 22.37 6.84
CA GLU A 160 -10.76 22.07 7.87
C GLU A 160 -9.79 20.96 7.47
N LEU A 161 -10.16 20.14 6.49
CA LEU A 161 -9.42 18.98 6.01
C LEU A 161 -8.71 19.23 4.68
N ARG A 162 -9.01 20.33 3.99
CA ARG A 162 -8.38 20.66 2.71
C ARG A 162 -6.91 20.97 2.91
N GLN A 163 -6.06 20.27 2.18
CA GLN A 163 -4.62 20.53 2.17
C GLN A 163 -4.07 20.23 0.78
N ASP A 164 -3.34 21.18 0.19
CA ASP A 164 -2.63 20.96 -1.07
C ASP A 164 -3.51 20.53 -2.26
N GLY A 165 -4.76 20.99 -2.30
CA GLY A 165 -5.73 20.57 -3.33
C GLY A 165 -6.20 19.13 -3.19
N ALA A 166 -5.87 18.48 -2.08
CA ALA A 166 -6.27 17.14 -1.67
C ALA A 166 -7.07 17.22 -0.36
N CYS A 167 -7.60 16.08 0.10
CA CYS A 167 -8.42 15.99 1.30
C CYS A 167 -7.73 15.16 2.37
N ASN A 168 -7.23 15.81 3.42
CA ASN A 168 -6.61 15.12 4.55
C ASN A 168 -7.69 14.53 5.48
N ASN A 169 -7.36 13.55 6.32
CA ASN A 169 -8.30 13.05 7.32
C ASN A 169 -8.05 13.73 8.68
N ALA A 170 -8.99 13.59 9.60
CA ALA A 170 -9.01 14.23 10.90
C ALA A 170 -7.81 13.84 11.78
N CYS A 171 -7.31 12.61 11.71
CA CYS A 171 -6.17 12.20 12.52
C CYS A 171 -4.88 12.96 12.14
N PRO A 172 -4.41 12.95 10.87
CA PRO A 172 -3.24 13.74 10.48
C PRO A 172 -3.37 15.24 10.73
N VAL A 173 -4.58 15.79 10.62
CA VAL A 173 -4.85 17.23 10.81
C VAL A 173 -4.88 17.62 12.28
N PHE A 174 -5.72 16.97 13.09
CA PHE A 174 -5.99 17.40 14.46
C PHE A 174 -5.13 16.70 15.50
N LYS A 175 -4.58 15.52 15.20
CA LYS A 175 -3.72 14.72 16.09
C LYS A 175 -4.35 14.47 17.47
N LYS A 176 -5.66 14.24 17.51
CA LYS A 176 -6.40 13.93 18.74
C LYS A 176 -6.79 12.46 18.78
N ASP A 177 -6.75 11.89 19.98
CA ASP A 177 -7.04 10.48 20.25
C ASP A 177 -8.36 10.00 19.65
N VAL A 178 -9.40 10.83 19.69
CA VAL A 178 -10.73 10.53 19.11
C VAL A 178 -10.71 10.26 17.60
N TYR A 179 -9.75 10.83 16.86
CA TYR A 179 -9.59 10.62 15.43
C TYR A 179 -8.54 9.57 15.10
N CYS A 180 -7.51 9.46 15.94
CA CYS A 180 -6.38 8.57 15.73
C CYS A 180 -6.52 7.19 16.40
N CYS A 181 -7.56 6.99 17.22
CA CYS A 181 -7.81 5.77 17.98
C CYS A 181 -6.63 5.33 18.87
N VAL A 182 -5.87 6.27 19.44
CA VAL A 182 -4.73 5.99 20.32
C VAL A 182 -5.11 6.17 21.79
N GLY A 183 -4.27 5.67 22.69
CA GLY A 183 -4.46 5.82 24.13
C GLY A 183 -5.78 5.19 24.62
N SER A 184 -6.47 5.88 25.53
CA SER A 184 -7.77 5.42 26.06
C SER A 184 -8.87 5.39 24.99
N ALA A 185 -8.78 6.23 23.96
CA ALA A 185 -9.74 6.27 22.87
C ALA A 185 -9.68 5.03 21.97
N ALA A 186 -8.62 4.21 22.05
CA ALA A 186 -8.56 2.95 21.31
C ALA A 186 -9.76 2.04 21.64
N ASN A 187 -10.19 1.98 22.91
CA ASN A 187 -11.26 1.09 23.35
C ASN A 187 -12.67 1.56 22.95
N SER A 188 -12.84 2.84 22.64
CA SER A 188 -14.11 3.46 22.28
C SER A 188 -14.07 4.13 20.91
N CYS A 189 -13.11 3.77 20.06
CA CYS A 189 -12.95 4.43 18.78
C CYS A 189 -14.09 4.07 17.83
N GLY A 190 -14.69 5.09 17.23
CA GLY A 190 -15.81 4.92 16.33
C GLY A 190 -15.95 6.07 15.34
N PRO A 191 -17.00 6.04 14.50
CA PRO A 191 -17.19 7.02 13.45
C PRO A 191 -17.38 8.44 13.99
N THR A 192 -16.71 9.40 13.34
CA THR A 192 -16.86 10.85 13.59
C THR A 192 -17.51 11.52 12.39
N ASN A 193 -17.84 12.81 12.49
CA ASN A 193 -18.38 13.56 11.33
C ASN A 193 -17.39 13.56 10.15
N TYR A 194 -16.09 13.61 10.41
CA TYR A 194 -15.06 13.56 9.38
C TYR A 194 -14.91 12.18 8.76
N SER A 195 -14.88 11.10 9.55
CA SER A 195 -14.78 9.75 8.96
C SER A 195 -16.04 9.36 8.19
N ARG A 196 -17.24 9.78 8.65
CA ARG A 196 -18.48 9.61 7.89
C ARG A 196 -18.48 10.31 6.53
N TYR A 197 -17.79 11.45 6.40
CA TYR A 197 -17.60 12.09 5.10
C TYR A 197 -16.87 11.15 4.13
N PHE A 198 -15.71 10.63 4.52
CA PHE A 198 -14.94 9.69 3.70
C PHE A 198 -15.72 8.41 3.41
N LYS A 199 -16.36 7.83 4.43
CA LYS A 199 -17.13 6.59 4.28
C LYS A 199 -18.33 6.75 3.35
N GLY A 200 -18.98 7.92 3.36
CA GLY A 200 -20.08 8.22 2.46
C GLY A 200 -19.65 8.34 0.99
N GLN A 201 -18.41 8.74 0.72
CA GLN A 201 -17.87 8.81 -0.65
C GLN A 201 -17.25 7.49 -1.12
N CYS A 202 -16.61 6.76 -0.20
CA CYS A 202 -15.92 5.51 -0.46
C CYS A 202 -16.29 4.45 0.57
N PRO A 203 -17.44 3.77 0.41
CA PRO A 203 -17.94 2.80 1.39
C PRO A 203 -17.02 1.60 1.63
N ASP A 204 -16.22 1.21 0.63
CA ASP A 204 -15.29 0.08 0.74
C ASP A 204 -13.98 0.42 1.47
N ALA A 205 -13.70 1.70 1.72
CA ALA A 205 -12.40 2.13 2.25
C ALA A 205 -12.44 2.35 3.77
N TYR A 206 -11.30 2.14 4.44
CA TYR A 206 -11.11 2.57 5.82
C TYR A 206 -11.23 4.08 5.92
N SER A 207 -12.19 4.55 6.71
CA SER A 207 -12.40 5.97 6.97
C SER A 207 -11.84 6.45 8.32
N TYR A 208 -11.57 5.51 9.23
CA TYR A 208 -10.93 5.71 10.53
C TYR A 208 -10.24 4.40 10.97
N PRO A 209 -9.33 4.42 11.97
CA PRO A 209 -8.47 3.26 12.30
C PRO A 209 -9.14 1.95 12.75
N LYS A 210 -10.43 1.96 13.12
CA LYS A 210 -11.17 0.76 13.56
C LYS A 210 -12.38 0.46 12.65
N ASP A 211 -12.26 0.78 11.36
CA ASP A 211 -13.30 0.59 10.34
C ASP A 211 -13.24 -0.82 9.70
N ASP A 212 -12.82 -1.83 10.44
CA ASP A 212 -12.48 -3.17 9.91
C ASP A 212 -13.70 -3.88 9.32
N ALA A 213 -14.84 -3.81 10.00
CA ALA A 213 -16.04 -4.59 9.68
C ALA A 213 -16.57 -4.38 8.25
N THR A 214 -16.22 -3.27 7.60
CA THR A 214 -16.70 -2.91 6.26
C THR A 214 -15.58 -2.60 5.26
N SER A 215 -14.32 -2.70 5.67
CA SER A 215 -13.18 -2.21 4.87
C SER A 215 -12.08 -3.25 4.68
N THR A 216 -12.08 -4.35 5.44
CA THR A 216 -11.12 -5.45 5.25
C THR A 216 -11.59 -6.39 4.14
N PHE A 217 -10.73 -6.63 3.16
CA PHE A 217 -10.94 -7.64 2.12
C PHE A 217 -9.90 -8.75 2.25
N THR A 218 -10.28 -9.96 1.83
CA THR A 218 -9.38 -11.11 1.82
C THR A 218 -9.46 -11.89 0.52
N CYS A 219 -8.33 -12.47 0.14
CA CYS A 219 -8.22 -13.41 -0.98
C CYS A 219 -7.32 -14.58 -0.57
N PRO A 220 -7.39 -15.73 -1.25
CA PRO A 220 -6.40 -16.79 -1.09
C PRO A 220 -4.99 -16.28 -1.41
N ALA A 221 -4.00 -16.71 -0.65
CA ALA A 221 -2.60 -16.39 -0.91
C ALA A 221 -2.17 -16.80 -2.33
N GLY A 222 -1.24 -16.04 -2.92
CA GLY A 222 -0.82 -16.21 -4.31
C GLY A 222 -1.75 -15.50 -5.32
N THR A 223 -2.78 -14.79 -4.85
CA THR A 223 -3.60 -13.92 -5.69
C THR A 223 -2.74 -12.78 -6.24
N ASN A 224 -2.86 -12.50 -7.55
CA ASN A 224 -2.31 -11.30 -8.15
C ASN A 224 -3.29 -10.15 -8.01
N TYR A 225 -2.79 -8.91 -8.10
CA TYR A 225 -3.61 -7.73 -7.87
C TYR A 225 -3.38 -6.64 -8.91
N LYS A 226 -4.39 -5.80 -9.09
CA LYS A 226 -4.35 -4.60 -9.91
C LYS A 226 -4.72 -3.39 -9.07
N VAL A 227 -3.81 -2.43 -9.00
CA VAL A 227 -4.03 -1.11 -8.39
C VAL A 227 -4.15 -0.10 -9.52
N VAL A 228 -5.30 0.55 -9.62
CA VAL A 228 -5.56 1.56 -10.67
C VAL A 228 -5.76 2.91 -10.02
N PHE A 229 -4.95 3.88 -10.43
CA PHE A 229 -5.16 5.28 -10.09
C PHE A 229 -6.13 5.91 -11.11
N CYS A 230 -7.16 6.59 -10.61
CA CYS A 230 -8.29 7.11 -11.38
C CYS A 230 -9.03 6.02 -12.19
N PRO A 231 -9.60 4.99 -11.53
CA PRO A 231 -10.33 3.91 -12.18
C PRO A 231 -11.65 4.36 -12.82
#